data_AF-A0A1B6G2C0-F1
#
_entry.id   AF-A0A1B6G2C0-F1
#
_cell.length_a   1.000
_cell.length_b   1.000
_cell.length_c   1.000
_cell.angle_alpha   90.00
_cell.angle_beta   90.00
_cell.angle_gamma   90.00
#
_symmetry.space_group_name_H-M   'P 1'
#
loop_
_entity.id
_entity.type
_entity.pdbx_description
1 polymer ?
#
loop_
_entity_poly.entity_id
_entity_poly.type
_entity_poly.pdbx_seq_one_letter_code
_entity_poly.pdbx_strand_id
1 'polypeptide(L)'
;NGVASGIKLVGDGIKVGVDGATNLGSGVANGIGSGIKLMGDGLKLGLDGTTQTASGIANGVGSGIKLVGNGLKLGVDGATNLGSGVANGIGSGIKLMGDGLKLGLDGTTQTASGIANGVGSGIKLVGNGLKLGVDGATNLGSGIANGIGSGLKLFGGGLKLGLDGTTQTASRIANGIGSGIKLAGDGVKLGVDAATKVGSDIANSILGSGVKLIGDGEKLGSDIALQSSLGHANGVGSGIKISDDRLKLGLDGTNQIAPEMDNGVASGIKLVG
;
A
#
# COMPACT_ATOMS: atom_id res chain seq x y z
N ASN A 1 17.49 12.47 -12.46
CA ASN A 1 17.80 11.14 -13.03
C ASN A 1 17.98 10.16 -11.88
N GLY A 2 17.20 9.07 -11.83
CA GLY A 2 17.23 8.07 -10.76
C GLY A 2 18.44 7.14 -10.85
N VAL A 3 18.87 6.60 -9.70
CA VAL A 3 20.21 6.00 -9.49
C VAL A 3 20.33 4.54 -9.97
N ALA A 4 19.21 3.84 -10.23
CA ALA A 4 19.25 2.49 -10.79
C ALA A 4 18.10 2.24 -11.76
N SER A 5 18.42 2.24 -13.04
CA SER A 5 17.49 1.85 -14.12
C SER A 5 18.05 0.65 -14.90
N GLY A 6 17.18 -0.32 -15.22
CA GLY A 6 17.50 -1.37 -16.19
C GLY A 6 18.42 -2.51 -15.72
N ILE A 7 18.57 -2.74 -14.41
CA ILE A 7 19.38 -3.84 -13.89
C ILE A 7 18.76 -5.19 -14.29
N LYS A 8 19.56 -6.08 -14.91
CA LYS A 8 19.18 -7.47 -15.18
C LYS A 8 20.25 -8.42 -14.64
N LEU A 9 19.89 -9.29 -13.69
CA LEU A 9 20.79 -10.32 -13.16
C LEU A 9 20.11 -11.69 -13.18
N VAL A 10 20.92 -12.73 -13.38
CA VAL A 10 20.49 -14.13 -13.37
C VAL A 10 21.46 -14.93 -12.52
N GLY A 11 20.94 -15.71 -11.58
CA GLY A 11 21.72 -16.58 -10.71
C GLY A 11 21.12 -16.70 -9.31
N ASP A 12 21.55 -17.72 -8.59
CA ASP A 12 21.04 -18.05 -7.27
C ASP A 12 21.82 -17.34 -6.15
N GLY A 13 21.16 -17.09 -5.03
CA GLY A 13 21.76 -16.49 -3.84
C GLY A 13 22.21 -15.03 -4.02
N ILE A 14 21.79 -14.38 -5.11
CA ILE A 14 22.14 -12.99 -5.42
C ILE A 14 21.63 -12.05 -4.32
N LYS A 15 22.47 -11.11 -3.89
CA LYS A 15 22.10 -10.04 -2.96
C LYS A 15 22.45 -8.70 -3.58
N VAL A 16 21.47 -7.80 -3.65
CA VAL A 16 21.63 -6.45 -4.20
C VAL A 16 21.03 -5.45 -3.23
N GLY A 17 21.76 -4.37 -2.96
CA GLY A 17 21.28 -3.17 -2.29
C GLY A 17 21.44 -1.99 -3.25
N VAL A 18 20.46 -1.10 -3.32
CA VAL A 18 20.56 0.12 -4.10
C VAL A 18 19.99 1.28 -3.30
N ASP A 19 20.84 2.28 -3.09
CA ASP A 19 20.49 3.48 -2.34
C ASP A 19 20.63 4.72 -3.23
N GLY A 20 19.91 5.80 -2.91
CA GLY A 20 19.88 6.97 -3.78
C GLY A 20 18.94 8.09 -3.37
N ALA A 21 19.30 9.31 -3.77
CA ALA A 21 18.51 10.50 -3.51
C ALA A 21 18.35 11.30 -4.80
N THR A 22 17.16 11.87 -5.02
CA THR A 22 16.89 12.76 -6.15
C THR A 22 16.23 14.03 -5.65
N ASN A 23 16.88 15.18 -5.88
CA ASN A 23 16.37 16.50 -5.49
C ASN A 23 16.26 17.39 -6.73
N LEU A 24 15.07 17.89 -7.04
CA LEU A 24 14.82 18.81 -8.14
C LEU A 24 14.13 20.09 -7.65
N GLY A 25 14.41 21.22 -8.30
CA GLY A 25 13.64 22.45 -8.08
C GLY A 25 12.23 22.35 -8.66
N SER A 26 12.11 21.88 -9.90
CA SER A 26 10.81 21.65 -10.55
C SER A 26 10.90 20.54 -11.59
N GLY A 27 9.75 19.97 -11.97
CA GLY A 27 9.64 18.97 -13.03
C GLY A 27 9.35 17.57 -12.51
N VAL A 28 9.95 16.56 -13.13
CA VAL A 28 9.73 15.15 -12.79
C VAL A 28 10.96 14.59 -12.08
N ALA A 29 10.83 14.30 -10.79
CA ALA A 29 11.83 13.57 -10.02
C ALA A 29 11.43 12.10 -9.90
N ASN A 30 12.33 11.22 -10.30
CA ASN A 30 12.15 9.78 -10.18
C ASN A 30 13.19 9.24 -9.20
N GLY A 31 12.72 8.52 -8.20
CA GLY A 31 13.54 7.78 -7.25
C GLY A 31 14.17 6.54 -7.89
N ILE A 32 14.44 5.54 -7.06
CA ILE A 32 15.30 4.41 -7.41
C ILE A 32 14.47 3.23 -7.91
N GLY A 33 15.13 2.36 -8.68
CA GLY A 33 14.68 0.98 -8.83
C GLY A 33 13.76 0.77 -10.02
N SER A 34 13.86 1.63 -11.03
CA SER A 34 13.08 1.50 -12.24
C SER A 34 13.55 0.32 -13.10
N GLY A 35 12.66 -0.63 -13.38
CA GLY A 35 12.92 -1.69 -14.38
C GLY A 35 13.95 -2.74 -13.97
N ILE A 36 14.11 -3.02 -12.68
CA ILE A 36 14.97 -4.09 -12.16
C ILE A 36 14.36 -5.46 -12.48
N LYS A 37 15.15 -6.38 -13.05
CA LYS A 37 14.75 -7.76 -13.38
C LYS A 37 15.76 -8.75 -12.84
N LEU A 38 15.34 -9.61 -11.92
CA LEU A 38 16.22 -10.60 -11.30
C LEU A 38 15.59 -11.99 -11.40
N MET A 39 16.39 -13.00 -11.77
CA MET A 39 15.92 -14.38 -11.95
C MET A 39 16.87 -15.36 -11.25
N GLY A 40 16.34 -16.23 -10.40
CA GLY A 40 17.09 -17.21 -9.62
C GLY A 40 16.55 -17.36 -8.21
N ASP A 41 17.00 -18.41 -7.53
CA ASP A 41 16.52 -18.78 -6.20
C ASP A 41 17.31 -18.07 -5.10
N GLY A 42 16.69 -17.88 -3.93
CA GLY A 42 17.33 -17.27 -2.76
C GLY A 42 17.73 -15.80 -2.94
N LEU A 43 17.11 -15.11 -3.89
CA LEU A 43 17.42 -13.72 -4.22
C LEU A 43 16.98 -12.75 -3.11
N LYS A 44 17.85 -11.79 -2.77
CA LYS A 44 17.54 -10.68 -1.87
C LYS A 44 17.81 -9.33 -2.53
N LEU A 45 16.80 -8.46 -2.61
CA LEU A 45 16.92 -7.09 -3.10
C LEU A 45 16.47 -6.12 -2.00
N GLY A 46 17.28 -5.10 -1.74
CA GLY A 46 16.93 -3.94 -0.91
C GLY A 46 17.04 -2.67 -1.74
N LEU A 47 16.04 -1.80 -1.66
CA LEU A 47 16.04 -0.49 -2.30
C LEU A 47 15.69 0.56 -1.25
N ASP A 48 16.53 1.57 -1.08
CA ASP A 48 16.25 2.70 -0.19
C ASP A 48 16.42 4.02 -0.93
N GLY A 49 15.39 4.85 -0.99
CA GLY A 49 15.51 6.11 -1.71
C GLY A 49 14.65 7.26 -1.25
N THR A 50 15.22 8.45 -1.40
CA THR A 50 14.53 9.71 -1.10
C THR A 50 14.35 10.55 -2.37
N THR A 51 13.16 11.08 -2.58
CA THR A 51 12.85 11.97 -3.70
C THR A 51 12.26 13.28 -3.17
N GLN A 52 12.83 14.41 -3.56
CA GLN A 52 12.36 15.72 -3.19
C GLN A 52 12.16 16.61 -4.41
N THR A 53 11.07 17.35 -4.45
CA THR A 53 10.80 18.34 -5.50
C THR A 53 10.00 19.52 -4.97
N ALA A 54 10.28 20.75 -5.43
CA ALA A 54 9.46 21.89 -5.01
C ALA A 54 8.12 21.92 -5.76
N SER A 55 8.12 21.66 -7.07
CA SER A 55 6.89 21.57 -7.87
C SER A 55 6.95 20.54 -9.01
N GLY A 56 5.84 19.85 -9.27
CA GLY A 56 5.70 18.92 -10.40
C GLY A 56 5.31 17.51 -9.97
N ILE A 57 6.08 16.50 -10.39
CA ILE A 57 5.82 15.09 -10.10
C ILE A 57 7.03 14.50 -9.40
N ALA A 58 6.81 13.94 -8.20
CA ALA A 58 7.83 13.20 -7.48
C ALA A 58 7.39 11.74 -7.37
N ASN A 59 8.19 10.83 -7.91
CA ASN A 59 7.98 9.38 -7.80
C ASN A 59 9.06 8.82 -6.88
N GLY A 60 8.65 8.10 -5.84
CA GLY A 60 9.54 7.44 -4.88
C GLY A 60 10.15 6.15 -5.44
N VAL A 61 10.24 5.13 -4.61
CA VAL A 61 11.08 3.96 -4.87
C VAL A 61 10.30 2.79 -5.46
N GLY A 62 10.95 2.05 -6.35
CA GLY A 62 10.60 0.68 -6.69
C GLY A 62 9.57 0.54 -7.82
N SER A 63 9.71 1.33 -8.88
CA SER A 63 8.86 1.19 -10.06
C SER A 63 9.27 0.02 -10.97
N GLY A 64 8.33 -0.84 -11.35
CA GLY A 64 8.57 -1.83 -12.43
C GLY A 64 9.60 -2.92 -12.10
N ILE A 65 9.69 -3.33 -10.83
CA ILE A 65 10.58 -4.41 -10.39
C ILE A 65 9.95 -5.78 -10.71
N LYS A 66 10.73 -6.70 -11.29
CA LYS A 66 10.32 -8.09 -11.53
C LYS A 66 11.34 -9.09 -10.96
N LEU A 67 10.91 -9.94 -10.03
CA LEU A 67 11.73 -11.03 -9.47
C LEU A 67 11.05 -12.38 -9.78
N VAL A 68 11.83 -13.36 -10.19
CA VAL A 68 11.35 -14.72 -10.49
C VAL A 68 12.29 -15.76 -9.88
N GLY A 69 11.74 -16.70 -9.11
CA GLY A 69 12.49 -17.74 -8.41
C GLY A 69 11.89 -18.02 -7.03
N ASN A 70 12.48 -18.95 -6.29
CA ASN A 70 12.03 -19.32 -4.95
C ASN A 70 12.82 -18.57 -3.87
N GLY A 71 12.25 -18.44 -2.68
CA GLY A 71 12.91 -17.80 -1.53
C GLY A 71 13.25 -16.32 -1.77
N LEU A 72 12.44 -15.61 -2.57
CA LEU A 72 12.67 -14.21 -2.92
C LEU A 72 12.38 -13.29 -1.73
N LYS A 73 13.31 -12.36 -1.44
CA LYS A 73 13.10 -11.31 -0.45
C LYS A 73 13.33 -9.94 -1.07
N LEU A 74 12.32 -9.08 -1.03
CA LEU A 74 12.40 -7.68 -1.45
C LEU A 74 12.03 -6.77 -0.26
N GLY A 75 12.89 -5.80 0.03
CA GLY A 75 12.60 -4.66 0.90
C GLY A 75 12.69 -3.38 0.08
N VAL A 76 11.69 -2.51 0.19
CA VAL A 76 11.70 -1.18 -0.45
C VAL A 76 11.30 -0.14 0.57
N ASP A 77 12.25 0.74 0.86
CA ASP A 77 12.08 1.83 1.80
C ASP A 77 12.22 3.15 1.05
N GLY A 78 11.49 4.18 1.46
CA GLY A 78 11.60 5.46 0.78
C GLY A 78 10.74 6.61 1.25
N ALA A 79 11.22 7.80 0.95
CA ALA A 79 10.59 9.06 1.31
C ALA A 79 10.36 9.94 0.09
N THR A 80 9.17 10.50 -0.05
CA THR A 80 8.83 11.43 -1.13
C THR A 80 8.28 12.73 -0.57
N ASN A 81 8.98 13.83 -0.80
CA ASN A 81 8.58 15.17 -0.34
C ASN A 81 8.33 16.09 -1.53
N LEU A 82 7.14 16.68 -1.60
CA LEU A 82 6.75 17.58 -2.69
C LEU A 82 6.13 18.88 -2.14
N GLY A 83 6.55 20.03 -2.65
CA GLY A 83 5.88 21.29 -2.36
C GLY A 83 4.48 21.33 -2.98
N SER A 84 4.40 21.24 -4.31
CA SER A 84 3.13 21.23 -5.04
C SER A 84 3.10 20.25 -6.22
N GLY A 85 1.96 19.57 -6.41
CA GLY A 85 1.73 18.69 -7.57
C GLY A 85 1.35 17.27 -7.18
N VAL A 86 2.01 16.27 -7.79
CA VAL A 86 1.73 14.85 -7.55
C VAL A 86 2.93 14.15 -6.92
N ALA A 87 2.78 13.68 -5.69
CA ALA A 87 3.76 12.81 -5.04
C ALA A 87 3.25 11.37 -5.06
N ASN A 88 4.05 10.46 -5.60
CA ASN A 88 3.85 9.03 -5.55
C ASN A 88 4.95 8.44 -4.67
N GLY A 89 4.58 7.75 -3.60
CA GLY A 89 5.51 7.08 -2.70
C GLY A 89 6.09 5.82 -3.34
N ILE A 90 5.85 4.66 -2.73
CA ILE A 90 6.59 3.44 -3.04
C ILE A 90 5.76 2.42 -3.79
N GLY A 91 6.44 1.67 -4.66
CA GLY A 91 6.05 0.30 -4.99
C GLY A 91 5.13 0.16 -6.20
N SER A 92 5.21 1.09 -7.16
CA SER A 92 4.44 0.98 -8.39
C SER A 92 4.89 -0.21 -9.26
N GLY A 93 4.00 -1.16 -9.55
CA GLY A 93 4.25 -2.20 -10.54
C GLY A 93 5.31 -3.24 -10.16
N ILE A 94 5.41 -3.60 -8.88
CA ILE A 94 6.26 -4.68 -8.39
C ILE A 94 5.62 -6.05 -8.70
N LYS A 95 6.39 -6.98 -9.28
CA LYS A 95 5.96 -8.35 -9.58
C LYS A 95 6.95 -9.40 -9.08
N LEU A 96 6.53 -10.24 -8.14
CA LEU A 96 7.30 -11.39 -7.66
C LEU A 96 6.59 -12.69 -8.04
N MET A 97 7.35 -13.70 -8.46
CA MET A 97 6.82 -15.01 -8.84
C MET A 97 7.71 -16.15 -8.37
N GLY A 98 7.11 -17.12 -7.66
CA GLY A 98 7.75 -18.31 -7.10
C GLY A 98 7.31 -18.52 -5.65
N ASP A 99 7.92 -19.49 -4.97
CA ASP A 99 7.52 -19.86 -3.62
C ASP A 99 8.38 -19.19 -2.53
N GLY A 100 7.84 -19.05 -1.33
CA GLY A 100 8.55 -18.45 -0.18
C GLY A 100 8.84 -16.95 -0.34
N LEU A 101 7.94 -16.22 -1.00
CA LEU A 101 8.10 -14.80 -1.29
C LEU A 101 7.86 -13.93 -0.06
N LYS A 102 8.81 -13.03 0.21
CA LYS A 102 8.68 -11.99 1.24
C LYS A 102 8.90 -10.61 0.65
N LEU A 103 7.86 -9.77 0.73
CA LEU A 103 7.91 -8.36 0.34
C LEU A 103 7.62 -7.48 1.57
N GLY A 104 8.50 -6.52 1.82
CA GLY A 104 8.29 -5.42 2.76
C GLY A 104 8.37 -4.10 2.00
N LEU A 105 7.41 -3.21 2.23
CA LEU A 105 7.39 -1.86 1.69
C LEU A 105 7.15 -0.90 2.86
N ASP A 106 8.02 0.10 3.02
CA ASP A 106 7.88 1.14 4.04
C ASP A 106 8.08 2.50 3.39
N GLY A 107 7.04 3.34 3.39
CA GLY A 107 7.10 4.62 2.68
C GLY A 107 6.43 5.79 3.37
N THR A 108 7.12 6.92 3.33
CA THR A 108 6.55 8.21 3.74
C THR A 108 6.35 9.11 2.53
N THR A 109 5.15 9.69 2.39
CA THR A 109 4.84 10.67 1.34
C THR A 109 4.32 11.95 1.98
N GLN A 110 4.97 13.08 1.69
CA GLN A 110 4.57 14.39 2.17
C GLN A 110 4.33 15.33 1.00
N THR A 111 3.22 16.07 1.05
CA THR A 111 2.90 17.09 0.04
C THR A 111 2.25 18.30 0.67
N ALA A 112 2.67 19.51 0.31
CA ALA A 112 2.00 20.71 0.84
C ALA A 112 0.66 20.94 0.11
N SER A 113 0.62 20.77 -1.22
CA SER A 113 -0.61 20.88 -2.01
C SER A 113 -0.66 19.94 -3.21
N GLY A 114 -1.82 19.34 -3.48
CA GLY A 114 -2.07 18.53 -4.66
C GLY A 114 -2.52 17.11 -4.36
N ILE A 115 -1.81 16.11 -4.90
CA ILE A 115 -2.14 14.69 -4.73
C ILE A 115 -0.95 13.97 -4.10
N ALA A 116 -1.19 13.30 -2.98
CA ALA A 116 -0.22 12.44 -2.33
C ALA A 116 -0.71 11.00 -2.39
N ASN A 117 0.03 10.13 -3.06
CA ASN A 117 -0.20 8.68 -3.10
C ASN A 117 0.88 8.01 -2.27
N GLY A 118 0.49 7.27 -1.23
CA GLY A 118 1.36 6.55 -0.32
C GLY A 118 1.93 5.28 -0.94
N VAL A 119 1.74 4.14 -0.29
CA VAL A 119 2.48 2.91 -0.60
C VAL A 119 1.62 1.87 -1.31
N GLY A 120 2.22 1.25 -2.32
CA GLY A 120 1.87 -0.07 -2.80
C GLY A 120 0.88 -0.13 -3.95
N SER A 121 1.08 0.69 -4.99
CA SER A 121 0.25 0.61 -6.19
C SER A 121 0.64 -0.54 -7.13
N GLY A 122 -0.31 -1.39 -7.53
CA GLY A 122 -0.09 -2.36 -8.61
C GLY A 122 0.90 -3.49 -8.30
N ILE A 123 0.97 -3.94 -7.05
CA ILE A 123 1.81 -5.05 -6.62
C ILE A 123 1.17 -6.40 -6.99
N LYS A 124 1.96 -7.33 -7.53
CA LYS A 124 1.52 -8.71 -7.82
C LYS A 124 2.50 -9.76 -7.28
N LEU A 125 2.04 -10.62 -6.37
CA LEU A 125 2.77 -11.80 -5.90
C LEU A 125 2.05 -13.08 -6.34
N VAL A 126 2.80 -14.07 -6.81
CA VAL A 126 2.25 -15.36 -7.25
C VAL A 126 3.15 -16.51 -6.77
N GLY A 127 2.57 -17.47 -6.06
CA GLY A 127 3.22 -18.69 -5.57
C GLY A 127 2.71 -19.08 -4.17
N ASN A 128 3.43 -19.95 -3.46
CA ASN A 128 3.07 -20.38 -2.11
C ASN A 128 3.94 -19.70 -1.03
N GLY A 129 3.41 -19.61 0.19
CA GLY A 129 4.12 -19.02 1.34
C GLY A 129 4.38 -17.53 1.20
N LEU A 130 3.39 -16.79 0.69
CA LEU A 130 3.49 -15.36 0.39
C LEU A 130 3.34 -14.53 1.66
N LYS A 131 4.31 -13.67 1.93
CA LYS A 131 4.24 -12.66 2.98
C LYS A 131 4.44 -11.27 2.41
N LEU A 132 3.44 -10.40 2.58
CA LEU A 132 3.51 -9.00 2.26
C LEU A 132 3.25 -8.17 3.52
N GLY A 133 4.17 -7.28 3.84
CA GLY A 133 3.99 -6.19 4.80
C GLY A 133 4.08 -4.86 4.09
N VAL A 134 3.12 -3.98 4.32
CA VAL A 134 3.14 -2.61 3.79
C VAL A 134 2.91 -1.66 4.96
N ASP A 135 3.88 -0.79 5.19
CA ASP A 135 3.81 0.33 6.12
C ASP A 135 3.82 1.63 5.30
N GLY A 136 3.01 2.62 5.69
CA GLY A 136 2.89 3.85 4.92
C GLY A 136 2.31 5.03 5.69
N ALA A 137 3.05 6.15 5.67
CA ALA A 137 2.59 7.43 6.19
C ALA A 137 2.35 8.43 5.05
N THR A 138 1.17 9.03 5.00
CA THR A 138 0.83 10.06 4.00
C THR A 138 0.36 11.33 4.69
N ASN A 139 1.11 12.43 4.51
CA ASN A 139 0.80 13.74 5.08
C ASN A 139 0.55 14.76 3.95
N LEU A 140 -0.63 15.38 3.95
CA LEU A 140 -1.02 16.33 2.93
C LEU A 140 -1.58 17.63 3.53
N GLY A 141 -0.98 18.77 3.17
CA GLY A 141 -1.49 20.08 3.56
C GLY A 141 -2.89 20.36 2.97
N SER A 142 -3.04 20.24 1.65
CA SER A 142 -4.35 20.40 0.99
C SER A 142 -4.46 19.57 -0.30
N GLY A 143 -5.60 18.90 -0.50
CA GLY A 143 -5.91 18.18 -1.73
C GLY A 143 -6.39 16.74 -1.51
N ILE A 144 -5.83 15.79 -2.24
CA ILE A 144 -6.21 14.37 -2.15
C ILE A 144 -5.06 13.55 -1.58
N ALA A 145 -5.27 12.93 -0.43
CA ALA A 145 -4.34 11.98 0.17
C ALA A 145 -4.87 10.55 -0.03
N ASN A 146 -4.08 9.70 -0.66
CA ASN A 146 -4.33 8.27 -0.79
C ASN A 146 -3.25 7.53 0.00
N GLY A 147 -3.64 6.78 1.03
CA GLY A 147 -2.73 6.01 1.87
C GLY A 147 -2.21 4.76 1.16
N ILE A 148 -2.56 3.59 1.69
CA ILE A 148 -1.97 2.32 1.26
C ILE A 148 -2.92 1.53 0.36
N GLY A 149 -2.33 0.88 -0.64
CA GLY A 149 -2.86 -0.41 -1.07
C GLY A 149 -3.75 -0.39 -2.30
N SER A 150 -3.47 0.46 -3.28
CA SER A 150 -4.18 0.42 -4.56
C SER A 150 -3.74 -0.77 -5.43
N GLY A 151 -4.61 -1.77 -5.63
CA GLY A 151 -4.39 -2.81 -6.63
C GLY A 151 -3.40 -3.94 -6.26
N LEU A 152 -3.32 -4.31 -4.98
CA LEU A 152 -2.55 -5.48 -4.52
C LEU A 152 -3.19 -6.78 -5.00
N LYS A 153 -2.40 -7.69 -5.57
CA LYS A 153 -2.88 -8.99 -6.02
C LYS A 153 -1.94 -10.11 -5.56
N LEU A 154 -2.42 -10.99 -4.69
CA LEU A 154 -1.65 -12.09 -4.13
C LEU A 154 -2.37 -13.41 -4.44
N PHE A 155 -1.65 -14.35 -5.04
CA PHE A 155 -2.20 -15.61 -5.52
C PHE A 155 -1.36 -16.81 -5.06
N GLY A 156 -2.00 -17.75 -4.38
CA GLY A 156 -1.47 -19.04 -3.94
C GLY A 156 -1.61 -19.29 -2.44
N GLY A 157 -1.09 -20.42 -1.95
CA GLY A 157 -1.36 -20.90 -0.58
C GLY A 157 -0.50 -20.24 0.50
N GLY A 158 -1.03 -20.18 1.73
CA GLY A 158 -0.31 -19.67 2.90
C GLY A 158 -0.07 -18.17 2.88
N LEU A 159 -1.05 -17.42 2.38
CA LEU A 159 -0.96 -15.98 2.16
C LEU A 159 -1.10 -15.19 3.46
N LYS A 160 -0.11 -14.34 3.77
CA LYS A 160 -0.16 -13.37 4.86
C LYS A 160 0.04 -11.94 4.34
N LEU A 161 -0.97 -11.09 4.54
CA LEU A 161 -0.93 -9.66 4.26
C LEU A 161 -1.07 -8.87 5.56
N GLY A 162 -0.14 -7.96 5.81
CA GLY A 162 -0.23 -6.95 6.86
C GLY A 162 -0.14 -5.56 6.23
N LEU A 163 -1.11 -4.70 6.53
CA LEU A 163 -1.14 -3.30 6.10
C LEU A 163 -1.20 -2.43 7.35
N ASP A 164 -0.26 -1.53 7.52
CA ASP A 164 -0.23 -0.53 8.59
C ASP A 164 -0.11 0.84 7.94
N GLY A 165 -1.05 1.75 8.18
CA GLY A 165 -1.03 3.02 7.48
C GLY A 165 -1.65 4.19 8.22
N THR A 166 -0.94 5.32 8.18
CA THR A 166 -1.43 6.59 8.72
C THR A 166 -1.62 7.60 7.59
N THR A 167 -2.80 8.22 7.52
CA THR A 167 -3.10 9.29 6.56
C THR A 167 -3.58 10.53 7.28
N GLN A 168 -2.91 11.67 7.07
CA GLN A 168 -3.29 12.96 7.62
C GLN A 168 -3.50 13.97 6.50
N THR A 169 -4.65 14.66 6.50
CA THR A 169 -4.87 15.78 5.58
C THR A 169 -5.58 16.97 6.23
N ALA A 170 -5.16 18.19 5.86
CA ALA A 170 -5.75 19.42 6.36
C ALA A 170 -6.99 19.89 5.57
N SER A 171 -7.16 19.55 4.28
CA SER A 171 -8.44 19.78 3.58
C SER A 171 -8.66 18.92 2.33
N ARG A 172 -9.94 18.62 2.07
CA ARG A 172 -10.59 17.88 0.96
C ARG A 172 -10.84 16.38 1.15
N ILE A 173 -9.91 15.49 0.81
CA ILE A 173 -10.21 14.04 0.74
C ILE A 173 -9.03 13.23 1.25
N ALA A 174 -9.28 12.36 2.24
CA ALA A 174 -8.36 11.29 2.62
C ALA A 174 -8.99 9.92 2.33
N ASN A 175 -8.28 9.11 1.55
CA ASN A 175 -8.54 7.69 1.39
C ASN A 175 -7.47 6.92 2.15
N GLY A 176 -7.88 6.12 3.13
CA GLY A 176 -6.96 5.29 3.93
C GLY A 176 -6.46 4.06 3.15
N ILE A 177 -6.60 2.88 3.75
CA ILE A 177 -6.14 1.61 3.18
C ILE A 177 -7.21 0.96 2.27
N GLY A 178 -6.78 0.31 1.19
CA GLY A 178 -7.48 -0.90 0.73
C GLY A 178 -8.27 -0.87 -0.59
N SER A 179 -8.02 0.05 -1.52
CA SER A 179 -8.69 -0.02 -2.83
C SER A 179 -8.14 -1.16 -3.71
N GLY A 180 -8.97 -2.18 -4.02
CA GLY A 180 -8.64 -3.19 -5.03
C GLY A 180 -7.63 -4.28 -4.61
N ILE A 181 -7.64 -4.67 -3.33
CA ILE A 181 -6.87 -5.83 -2.83
C ILE A 181 -7.56 -7.13 -3.26
N LYS A 182 -6.83 -8.01 -3.97
CA LYS A 182 -7.29 -9.35 -4.31
C LYS A 182 -6.36 -10.40 -3.73
N LEU A 183 -6.88 -11.20 -2.82
CA LEU A 183 -6.21 -12.36 -2.23
C LEU A 183 -6.92 -13.61 -2.72
N ALA A 184 -6.19 -14.58 -3.28
CA ALA A 184 -6.79 -15.83 -3.72
C ALA A 184 -5.85 -17.02 -3.47
N GLY A 185 -6.33 -18.03 -2.77
CA GLY A 185 -5.60 -19.23 -2.36
C GLY A 185 -5.93 -19.62 -0.93
N ASP A 186 -5.43 -20.76 -0.47
CA ASP A 186 -5.81 -21.30 0.84
C ASP A 186 -5.00 -20.67 1.98
N GLY A 187 -5.60 -20.56 3.16
CA GLY A 187 -4.94 -20.07 4.38
C GLY A 187 -4.62 -18.58 4.37
N VAL A 188 -5.53 -17.75 3.83
CA VAL A 188 -5.38 -16.29 3.78
C VAL A 188 -5.51 -15.66 5.16
N LYS A 189 -4.51 -14.86 5.52
CA LYS A 189 -4.53 -14.00 6.71
C LYS A 189 -4.33 -12.55 6.30
N LEU A 190 -5.29 -11.71 6.63
CA LEU A 190 -5.25 -10.27 6.44
C LEU A 190 -5.27 -9.58 7.80
N GLY A 191 -4.24 -8.77 8.07
CA GLY A 191 -4.20 -7.82 9.18
C GLY A 191 -4.16 -6.40 8.61
N VAL A 192 -5.04 -5.52 9.07
CA VAL A 192 -5.06 -4.11 8.68
C VAL A 192 -5.13 -3.24 9.93
N ASP A 193 -4.11 -2.43 10.14
CA ASP A 193 -4.11 -1.33 11.12
C ASP A 193 -4.10 -0.02 10.33
N ALA A 194 -5.03 0.89 10.61
CA ALA A 194 -4.91 2.21 10.02
C ALA A 194 -5.54 3.32 10.84
N ALA A 195 -4.92 4.49 10.71
CA ALA A 195 -5.39 5.74 11.28
C ALA A 195 -5.56 6.79 10.17
N THR A 196 -6.75 7.40 10.08
CA THR A 196 -6.97 8.54 9.17
C THR A 196 -7.51 9.75 9.93
N LYS A 197 -6.83 10.89 9.77
CA LYS A 197 -7.19 12.18 10.39
C LYS A 197 -7.46 13.24 9.31
N VAL A 198 -8.63 13.87 9.37
CA VAL A 198 -9.07 14.88 8.38
C VAL A 198 -9.50 16.18 9.07
N GLY A 199 -8.98 17.30 8.58
CA GLY A 199 -9.17 18.63 9.16
C GLY A 199 -10.45 19.40 8.78
N SER A 200 -11.13 19.09 7.65
CA SER A 200 -12.28 19.92 7.22
C SER A 200 -13.38 19.29 6.34
N ASP A 201 -13.26 18.11 5.74
CA ASP A 201 -14.19 17.72 4.65
C ASP A 201 -14.65 16.24 4.65
N ILE A 202 -13.96 15.31 3.96
CA ILE A 202 -14.41 13.92 3.76
C ILE A 202 -13.31 12.93 4.14
N ALA A 203 -13.65 11.98 5.03
CA ALA A 203 -12.80 10.85 5.39
C ALA A 203 -13.42 9.54 4.86
N ASN A 204 -12.81 8.94 3.84
CA ASN A 204 -13.20 7.62 3.36
C ASN A 204 -12.35 6.56 4.05
N SER A 205 -12.97 5.74 4.90
CA SER A 205 -12.22 4.85 5.78
C SER A 205 -11.70 3.59 5.08
N ILE A 206 -10.38 3.45 5.18
CA ILE A 206 -9.56 2.38 5.78
C ILE A 206 -9.74 0.92 5.34
N LEU A 207 -10.89 0.49 4.84
CA LEU A 207 -11.03 -0.78 4.11
C LEU A 207 -11.99 -0.52 2.95
N GLY A 208 -11.50 0.25 1.97
CA GLY A 208 -12.29 0.65 0.81
C GLY A 208 -12.74 -0.54 -0.05
N SER A 209 -13.91 -0.41 -0.66
CA SER A 209 -14.50 -1.33 -1.64
C SER A 209 -13.49 -2.05 -2.52
N GLY A 210 -13.58 -3.39 -2.61
CA GLY A 210 -12.76 -4.18 -3.55
C GLY A 210 -11.76 -5.14 -2.92
N VAL A 211 -11.78 -5.34 -1.59
CA VAL A 211 -11.12 -6.49 -0.97
C VAL A 211 -11.88 -7.76 -1.37
N LYS A 212 -11.24 -8.60 -2.18
CA LYS A 212 -11.77 -9.91 -2.56
C LYS A 212 -10.88 -11.00 -1.98
N LEU A 213 -11.46 -11.80 -1.08
CA LEU A 213 -10.86 -13.02 -0.52
C LEU A 213 -11.49 -14.23 -1.21
N ILE A 214 -10.66 -15.19 -1.61
CA ILE A 214 -11.10 -16.42 -2.28
C ILE A 214 -10.21 -17.57 -1.81
N GLY A 215 -10.72 -18.46 -0.97
CA GLY A 215 -10.06 -19.72 -0.62
C GLY A 215 -10.45 -20.21 0.76
N ASP A 216 -9.89 -21.35 1.18
CA ASP A 216 -10.30 -21.97 2.43
C ASP A 216 -9.51 -21.44 3.64
N GLY A 217 -10.19 -21.13 4.75
CA GLY A 217 -9.55 -20.86 6.06
C GLY A 217 -9.13 -19.41 6.28
N GLU A 218 -9.99 -18.48 5.91
CA GLU A 218 -9.72 -17.05 5.91
C GLU A 218 -9.83 -16.42 7.31
N LYS A 219 -8.84 -15.59 7.66
CA LYS A 219 -8.84 -14.79 8.88
C LYS A 219 -8.64 -13.32 8.56
N LEU A 220 -9.59 -12.51 9.02
CA LEU A 220 -9.52 -11.05 8.98
C LEU A 220 -9.38 -10.53 10.41
N GLY A 221 -8.30 -9.79 10.66
CA GLY A 221 -8.16 -8.91 11.81
C GLY A 221 -8.01 -7.49 11.30
N SER A 222 -8.77 -6.55 11.83
CA SER A 222 -8.56 -5.15 11.52
C SER A 222 -8.88 -4.26 12.70
N ASP A 223 -7.96 -3.32 12.93
CA ASP A 223 -8.02 -2.32 13.98
C ASP A 223 -8.03 -0.96 13.26
N ILE A 224 -9.17 -0.25 13.32
CA ILE A 224 -9.42 0.92 12.46
C ILE A 224 -9.77 2.15 13.31
N ALA A 225 -8.95 3.20 13.21
CA ALA A 225 -9.17 4.46 13.92
C ALA A 225 -9.43 5.63 12.95
N LEU A 226 -10.52 6.36 13.19
CA LEU A 226 -10.91 7.52 12.39
C LEU A 226 -11.23 8.74 13.24
N GLN A 227 -10.72 9.89 12.79
CA GLN A 227 -11.06 11.19 13.37
C GLN A 227 -11.34 12.24 12.27
N SER A 228 -12.55 12.81 12.28
CA SER A 228 -12.94 13.96 11.45
C SER A 228 -13.49 15.10 12.31
N SER A 229 -13.06 16.33 12.04
CA SER A 229 -13.46 17.51 12.81
C SER A 229 -14.78 18.15 12.35
N LEU A 230 -15.17 18.02 11.08
CA LEU A 230 -16.32 18.76 10.50
C LEU A 230 -17.07 18.06 9.33
N GLY A 231 -16.91 16.75 9.08
CA GLY A 231 -17.60 16.12 7.94
C GLY A 231 -17.76 14.59 7.95
N HIS A 232 -18.37 14.07 6.89
CA HIS A 232 -18.83 12.68 6.72
C HIS A 232 -17.65 11.69 6.81
N ALA A 233 -17.77 10.70 7.71
CA ALA A 233 -16.78 9.64 7.91
C ALA A 233 -17.40 8.26 7.63
N ASN A 234 -16.94 7.59 6.57
CA ASN A 234 -17.45 6.27 6.17
C ASN A 234 -16.53 5.15 6.69
N GLY A 235 -16.75 4.68 7.93
CA GLY A 235 -15.82 3.84 8.71
C GLY A 235 -15.44 2.45 8.16
N VAL A 236 -16.34 1.78 7.44
CA VAL A 236 -16.08 0.47 6.80
C VAL A 236 -16.77 0.47 5.44
N GLY A 237 -16.01 0.31 4.36
CA GLY A 237 -16.55 0.38 3.00
C GLY A 237 -17.40 -0.84 2.65
N SER A 238 -18.54 -0.62 1.98
CA SER A 238 -19.28 -1.67 1.27
C SER A 238 -18.40 -2.29 0.18
N GLY A 239 -18.04 -3.58 0.28
CA GLY A 239 -17.31 -4.24 -0.80
C GLY A 239 -16.27 -5.29 -0.41
N ILE A 240 -16.28 -5.80 0.82
CA ILE A 240 -15.58 -7.04 1.16
C ILE A 240 -16.41 -8.21 0.62
N LYS A 241 -15.90 -8.89 -0.40
CA LYS A 241 -16.52 -10.09 -0.97
C LYS A 241 -15.71 -11.30 -0.56
N ILE A 242 -16.36 -12.22 0.14
CA ILE A 242 -15.78 -13.45 0.67
C ILE A 242 -16.58 -14.62 0.10
N SER A 243 -15.87 -15.64 -0.37
CA SER A 243 -16.44 -16.89 -0.87
C SER A 243 -15.81 -18.04 -0.07
N ASP A 244 -16.21 -18.19 1.21
CA ASP A 244 -15.83 -19.29 2.12
C ASP A 244 -16.91 -19.48 3.20
N ASP A 245 -17.05 -20.71 3.67
CA ASP A 245 -18.00 -21.20 4.67
C ASP A 245 -17.42 -21.17 6.11
N ARG A 246 -16.12 -20.84 6.30
CA ARG A 246 -15.40 -20.95 7.60
C ARG A 246 -14.74 -19.66 8.12
N LEU A 247 -15.35 -18.51 7.85
CA LEU A 247 -14.86 -17.19 8.23
C LEU A 247 -14.69 -16.99 9.75
N LYS A 248 -13.53 -16.43 10.17
CA LYS A 248 -13.33 -15.86 11.52
C LYS A 248 -13.02 -14.36 11.43
N LEU A 249 -13.89 -13.53 12.00
CA LEU A 249 -13.77 -12.07 12.04
C LEU A 249 -13.33 -11.60 13.44
N GLY A 250 -12.30 -10.75 13.49
CA GLY A 250 -12.01 -9.86 14.62
C GLY A 250 -12.00 -8.42 14.10
N LEU A 251 -12.95 -7.61 14.56
CA LEU A 251 -13.08 -6.20 14.20
C LEU A 251 -13.03 -5.41 15.50
N ASP A 252 -12.02 -4.56 15.67
CA ASP A 252 -12.04 -3.49 16.67
C ASP A 252 -11.82 -2.14 15.98
N GLY A 253 -12.44 -1.09 16.50
CA GLY A 253 -12.38 0.22 15.87
C GLY A 253 -13.11 1.27 16.69
N THR A 254 -12.56 2.48 16.70
CA THR A 254 -13.14 3.64 17.38
C THR A 254 -13.32 4.77 16.38
N ASN A 255 -14.53 5.33 16.33
CA ASN A 255 -14.90 6.43 15.46
C ASN A 255 -15.22 7.63 16.36
N GLN A 256 -14.43 8.71 16.28
CA GLN A 256 -14.72 9.96 17.00
C GLN A 256 -15.03 11.06 15.99
N ILE A 257 -16.31 11.44 15.92
CA ILE A 257 -16.86 12.45 15.01
C ILE A 257 -17.46 13.59 15.87
N ALA A 258 -17.25 14.85 15.49
CA ALA A 258 -17.90 15.99 16.13
C ALA A 258 -19.45 15.93 15.98
N PRO A 259 -20.25 16.55 16.87
CA PRO A 259 -21.68 16.20 17.07
C PRO A 259 -22.66 16.54 15.93
N GLU A 260 -22.20 16.97 14.76
CA GLU A 260 -23.08 17.43 13.69
C GLU A 260 -23.17 16.40 12.55
N MET A 261 -24.27 15.62 12.61
CA MET A 261 -24.81 14.68 11.60
C MET A 261 -24.08 13.34 11.42
N ASP A 262 -24.38 12.45 12.37
CA ASP A 262 -24.13 11.01 12.38
C ASP A 262 -24.86 10.28 11.24
N ASN A 263 -24.10 9.59 10.38
CA ASN A 263 -24.58 8.58 9.43
C ASN A 263 -23.40 7.67 9.05
N GLY A 264 -23.13 6.59 9.79
CA GLY A 264 -21.89 5.84 9.48
C GLY A 264 -21.67 4.44 10.04
N VAL A 265 -22.70 3.59 10.20
CA VAL A 265 -22.50 2.13 10.20
C VAL A 265 -23.11 1.57 8.92
N ALA A 266 -22.34 1.54 7.83
CA ALA A 266 -22.77 0.95 6.58
C ALA A 266 -22.48 -0.57 6.57
N SER A 267 -23.54 -1.39 6.51
CA SER A 267 -23.45 -2.84 6.32
C SER A 267 -22.64 -3.17 5.05
N GLY A 268 -21.51 -3.86 5.17
CA GLY A 268 -20.56 -3.99 4.05
C GLY A 268 -20.06 -5.39 3.68
N ILE A 269 -20.41 -6.44 4.44
CA ILE A 269 -19.96 -7.81 4.17
C ILE A 269 -21.06 -8.56 3.39
N LYS A 270 -20.75 -8.97 2.16
CA LYS A 270 -21.61 -9.85 1.36
C LYS A 270 -20.94 -11.22 1.23
N LEU A 271 -21.46 -12.22 1.96
CA LEU A 271 -21.14 -13.63 1.69
C LEU A 271 -21.81 -14.01 0.37
N VAL A 272 -21.04 -14.59 -0.56
CA VAL A 272 -21.57 -15.13 -1.81
C VAL A 272 -21.25 -16.62 -1.82
N GLY A 273 -22.28 -17.42 -1.55
CA GLY A 273 -22.28 -18.87 -1.76
C GLY A 273 -22.51 -19.24 -3.21
#